data_AF-A0A1I3M7G9-F1
#
_entry.id   AF-A0A1I3M7G9-F1
#
_cell.length_a   1.000
_cell.length_b   1.000
_cell.length_c   1.000
_cell.angle_alpha   90.00
_cell.angle_beta   90.00
_cell.angle_gamma   90.00
#
_symmetry.space_group_name_H-M   'P 1'
#
loop_
_entity.id
_entity.type
_entity.pdbx_description
1 polymer ?
#
loop_
_entity_poly.entity_id
_entity_poly.type
_entity_poly.pdbx_seq_one_letter_code
_entity_poly.pdbx_strand_id
1 'polypeptide(L)'
;MNKVFCRKRLLFSLIFTGYLILFNTACGLDTFYVLDAPTNVVHKPEHGAIDFATSYFEFYTTDKEYESIKFLGTDVYYKIYKSSARLDSEVNDLENLASRDQSSSNAAEKLITSYRYQPLRGAGHDDVSVLIPSDGSDDKVYIRLSDYTSTYPAQITVNNDNIYGSGSRVIPVRNLSNKPSFNFSTIAADLRPKSGDVDVSDSGSSSDNYWYVSLFALAIGQDSTYSPIYSNILYLGSVRISAE
;
A
#
# COMPACT_ATOMS: atom_id res chain seq x y z
N MET A 1 3.05 57.87 49.56
CA MET A 1 3.13 56.47 49.10
C MET A 1 1.92 56.19 48.22
N ASN A 2 2.04 55.97 46.90
CA ASN A 2 0.99 55.31 46.06
C ASN A 2 1.28 55.23 44.54
N LYS A 3 2.29 55.91 43.99
CA LYS A 3 2.53 55.85 42.53
C LYS A 3 3.35 54.64 42.06
N VAL A 4 4.18 54.04 42.92
CA VAL A 4 5.07 52.91 42.56
C VAL A 4 4.32 51.57 42.49
N PHE A 5 3.25 51.41 43.29
CA PHE A 5 2.50 50.16 43.37
C PHE A 5 1.60 49.93 42.13
N CYS A 6 1.04 51.00 41.56
CA CYS A 6 0.16 50.91 40.39
C CYS A 6 0.91 50.51 39.10
N ARG A 7 2.16 50.97 38.94
CA ARG A 7 2.98 50.71 37.74
C ARG A 7 3.44 49.25 37.63
N LYS A 8 3.70 48.59 38.78
CA LYS A 8 4.04 47.16 38.83
C LYS A 8 2.85 46.26 38.50
N ARG A 9 1.62 46.65 38.89
CA ARG A 9 0.39 45.89 38.64
C ARG A 9 -0.01 45.90 37.15
N LEU A 10 0.21 47.02 36.47
CA LEU A 10 0.01 47.16 35.01
C LEU A 10 1.05 46.36 34.19
N LEU A 11 2.32 46.34 34.61
CA LEU A 11 3.36 45.53 33.94
C LEU A 11 3.10 44.02 34.08
N PHE A 12 2.69 43.55 35.26
CA PHE A 12 2.34 42.13 35.45
C PHE A 12 1.12 41.70 34.64
N SER A 13 0.12 42.57 34.48
CA SER A 13 -1.06 42.29 33.64
C SER A 13 -0.69 42.19 32.15
N LEU A 14 0.15 43.10 31.64
CA LEU A 14 0.59 43.08 30.24
C LEU A 14 1.45 41.85 29.90
N ILE A 15 2.30 41.40 30.83
CA ILE A 15 3.09 40.18 30.66
C ILE A 15 2.18 38.94 30.67
N PHE A 16 1.21 38.88 31.58
CA PHE A 16 0.28 37.74 31.67
C PHE A 16 -0.66 37.65 30.45
N THR A 17 -1.14 38.77 29.93
CA THR A 17 -1.93 38.82 28.68
C THR A 17 -1.07 38.50 27.44
N GLY A 18 0.20 38.94 27.41
CA GLY A 18 1.14 38.57 26.35
C GLY A 18 1.43 37.07 26.30
N TYR A 19 1.59 36.41 27.46
CA TYR A 19 1.74 34.95 27.53
C TYR A 19 0.47 34.22 27.07
N LEU A 20 -0.72 34.69 27.45
CA LEU A 20 -1.98 34.10 26.99
C LEU A 20 -2.15 34.18 25.45
N ILE A 21 -1.68 35.26 24.81
CA ILE A 21 -1.74 35.38 23.34
C ILE A 21 -0.72 34.43 22.67
N LEU A 22 0.49 34.27 23.24
CA LEU A 22 1.52 33.36 22.73
C LEU A 22 1.18 31.87 22.90
N PHE A 23 0.36 31.51 23.89
CA PHE A 23 -0.11 30.13 24.10
C PHE A 23 -1.37 29.76 23.31
N ASN A 24 -2.10 30.73 22.74
CA ASN A 24 -3.32 30.45 21.96
C ASN A 24 -3.08 30.36 20.44
N THR A 25 -1.90 30.71 19.92
CA THR A 25 -1.54 30.49 18.51
C THR A 25 -0.95 29.11 18.23
N ALA A 26 -0.87 28.24 19.25
CA ALA A 26 -0.36 26.87 19.13
C ALA A 26 -1.45 25.79 19.10
N CYS A 27 -2.73 26.16 19.04
CA CYS A 27 -3.79 25.23 18.62
C CYS A 27 -3.83 25.16 17.08
N GLY A 28 -2.75 24.68 16.48
CA GLY A 28 -2.83 24.13 15.13
C GLY A 28 -3.56 22.81 15.25
N LEU A 29 -4.87 22.79 15.00
CA LEU A 29 -5.59 21.54 14.86
C LEU A 29 -4.92 20.78 13.71
N ASP A 30 -4.41 19.57 13.96
CA ASP A 30 -3.82 18.76 12.90
C ASP A 30 -4.85 18.62 11.78
N THR A 31 -4.48 19.09 10.59
CA THR A 31 -5.32 18.96 9.42
C THR A 31 -5.14 17.53 8.93
N PHE A 32 -6.11 16.66 9.19
CA PHE A 32 -6.06 15.29 8.69
C PHE A 32 -6.67 15.25 7.29
N TYR A 33 -5.91 14.73 6.35
CA TYR A 33 -6.31 14.53 4.98
C TYR A 33 -6.79 13.09 4.81
N VAL A 34 -7.97 12.90 4.21
CA VAL A 34 -8.54 11.56 3.96
C VAL A 34 -8.66 11.37 2.46
N LEU A 35 -7.96 10.36 1.95
CA LEU A 35 -8.13 9.86 0.59
C LEU A 35 -9.12 8.69 0.61
N ASP A 36 -9.95 8.61 -0.41
CA ASP A 36 -10.83 7.46 -0.58
C ASP A 36 -10.02 6.26 -1.04
N ALA A 37 -10.25 5.12 -0.40
CA ALA A 37 -9.61 3.88 -0.79
C ALA A 37 -10.19 3.36 -2.12
N PRO A 38 -9.44 2.55 -2.88
CA PRO A 38 -10.02 1.66 -3.87
C PRO A 38 -11.13 0.82 -3.20
N THR A 39 -12.29 0.67 -3.82
CA THR A 39 -13.47 0.10 -3.13
C THR A 39 -14.02 -1.19 -3.75
N ASN A 40 -13.71 -1.49 -5.00
CA ASN A 40 -14.44 -2.51 -5.75
C ASN A 40 -13.52 -3.62 -6.25
N VAL A 41 -13.40 -4.72 -5.49
CA VAL A 41 -12.72 -5.93 -5.95
C VAL A 41 -13.67 -6.71 -6.85
N VAL A 42 -13.33 -6.81 -8.14
CA VAL A 42 -14.09 -7.54 -9.15
C VAL A 42 -13.78 -9.03 -9.09
N HIS A 43 -12.51 -9.38 -8.89
CA HIS A 43 -12.07 -10.75 -8.73
C HIS A 43 -10.99 -10.85 -7.65
N LYS A 44 -11.30 -11.63 -6.61
CA LYS A 44 -10.48 -11.85 -5.41
C LYS A 44 -10.01 -13.30 -5.40
N PRO A 45 -8.76 -13.61 -5.80
CA PRO A 45 -8.26 -14.96 -5.75
C PRO A 45 -8.02 -15.39 -4.29
N GLU A 46 -8.13 -16.69 -4.05
CA GLU A 46 -7.79 -17.30 -2.77
C GLU A 46 -6.65 -18.28 -2.97
N HIS A 47 -5.65 -18.24 -2.09
CA HIS A 47 -4.46 -19.08 -2.22
C HIS A 47 -4.73 -20.59 -2.03
N GLY A 48 -5.92 -20.97 -1.55
CA GLY A 48 -6.38 -22.36 -1.53
C GLY A 48 -6.76 -22.89 -2.91
N ALA A 49 -7.08 -22.01 -3.87
CA ALA A 49 -7.44 -22.39 -5.23
C ALA A 49 -6.23 -22.87 -6.04
N ILE A 50 -6.47 -23.83 -6.94
CA ILE A 50 -5.42 -24.47 -7.77
C ILE A 50 -5.54 -24.07 -9.24
N ASP A 51 -6.66 -23.44 -9.62
CA ASP A 51 -6.94 -23.11 -11.02
C ASP A 51 -6.20 -21.84 -11.47
N PHE A 52 -5.38 -21.98 -12.50
CA PHE A 52 -4.64 -20.86 -13.09
C PHE A 52 -5.56 -19.85 -13.78
N ALA A 53 -6.74 -20.27 -14.24
CA ALA A 53 -7.72 -19.38 -14.85
C ALA A 53 -8.20 -18.32 -13.86
N THR A 54 -8.32 -18.67 -12.58
CA THR A 54 -8.78 -17.77 -11.50
C THR A 54 -7.64 -17.18 -10.67
N SER A 55 -6.39 -17.53 -10.97
CA SER A 55 -5.20 -16.98 -10.31
C SER A 55 -4.83 -15.61 -10.89
N TYR A 56 -5.68 -14.62 -10.67
CA TYR A 56 -5.46 -13.21 -11.00
C TYR A 56 -6.22 -12.33 -10.00
N PHE A 57 -5.93 -11.04 -9.97
CA PHE A 57 -6.58 -10.03 -9.14
C PHE A 57 -7.24 -9.02 -10.08
N GLU A 58 -8.47 -8.61 -9.80
CA GLU A 58 -9.13 -7.55 -10.55
C GLU A 58 -9.90 -6.61 -9.62
N PHE A 59 -9.71 -5.31 -9.78
CA PHE A 59 -10.37 -4.29 -8.95
C PHE A 59 -10.48 -2.96 -9.69
N TYR A 60 -11.23 -2.00 -9.14
CA TYR A 60 -11.26 -0.62 -9.61
C TYR A 60 -10.50 0.32 -8.68
N THR A 61 -9.77 1.28 -9.26
CA THR A 61 -9.27 2.45 -8.52
C THR A 61 -10.45 3.35 -8.09
N THR A 62 -10.18 4.29 -7.19
CA THR A 62 -11.13 5.35 -6.83
C THR A 62 -10.42 6.68 -7.09
N ASP A 63 -10.73 7.30 -8.21
CA ASP A 63 -10.08 8.52 -8.67
C ASP A 63 -10.93 9.74 -8.34
N LYS A 64 -10.36 10.67 -7.57
CA LYS A 64 -11.05 11.89 -7.16
C LYS A 64 -10.10 13.08 -7.04
N GLU A 65 -10.67 14.26 -7.25
CA GLU A 65 -10.02 15.52 -6.91
C GLU A 65 -10.19 15.82 -5.42
N TYR A 66 -9.12 16.31 -4.79
CA TYR A 66 -9.10 16.67 -3.39
C TYR A 66 -8.58 18.10 -3.23
N GLU A 67 -9.23 18.89 -2.37
CA GLU A 67 -8.74 20.21 -2.04
C GLU A 67 -7.44 20.13 -1.25
N SER A 68 -6.42 20.87 -1.66
CA SER A 68 -5.12 20.97 -0.98
C SER A 68 -4.31 19.66 -0.87
N ILE A 69 -4.73 18.59 -1.55
CA ILE A 69 -3.98 17.35 -1.70
C ILE A 69 -3.73 17.12 -3.18
N LYS A 70 -2.48 16.84 -3.55
CA LYS A 70 -2.16 16.32 -4.88
C LYS A 70 -2.40 14.82 -4.87
N PHE A 71 -3.53 14.37 -5.41
CA PHE A 71 -3.76 12.95 -5.64
C PHE A 71 -2.80 12.41 -6.71
N LEU A 72 -2.16 11.27 -6.45
CA LEU A 72 -1.20 10.66 -7.37
C LEU A 72 -1.78 9.45 -8.09
N GLY A 73 -2.72 8.73 -7.46
CA GLY A 73 -3.36 7.54 -8.00
C GLY A 73 -3.39 6.39 -6.99
N THR A 74 -3.43 5.16 -7.49
CA THR A 74 -3.51 3.94 -6.69
C THR A 74 -2.25 3.10 -6.80
N ASP A 75 -1.75 2.60 -5.68
CA ASP A 75 -0.57 1.76 -5.61
C ASP A 75 -0.92 0.37 -5.05
N VAL A 76 -0.14 -0.64 -5.45
CA VAL A 76 -0.37 -2.04 -5.09
C VAL A 76 0.83 -2.56 -4.32
N TYR A 77 0.54 -3.18 -3.17
CA TYR A 77 1.52 -3.71 -2.25
C TYR A 77 1.40 -5.23 -2.16
N TYR A 78 2.52 -5.92 -2.05
CA TYR A 78 2.56 -7.37 -1.91
C TYR A 78 3.41 -7.81 -0.72
N LYS A 79 3.15 -9.03 -0.26
CA LYS A 79 4.04 -9.75 0.66
C LYS A 79 4.01 -11.24 0.39
N ILE A 80 5.16 -11.89 0.56
CA ILE A 80 5.36 -13.32 0.32
C ILE A 80 5.42 -14.04 1.66
N TYR A 81 4.80 -15.22 1.74
CA TYR A 81 4.66 -16.00 2.96
C TYR A 81 5.06 -17.45 2.72
N LYS A 82 5.81 -18.04 3.66
CA LYS A 82 6.07 -19.48 3.64
C LYS A 82 4.89 -20.31 4.14
N SER A 83 3.96 -19.71 4.89
CA SER A 83 2.82 -20.38 5.51
C SER A 83 1.52 -19.65 5.20
N SER A 84 0.53 -20.37 4.66
CA SER A 84 -0.83 -19.86 4.43
C SER A 84 -1.51 -19.42 5.72
N ALA A 85 -1.34 -20.18 6.80
CA ALA A 85 -1.88 -19.80 8.11
C ALA A 85 -1.33 -18.46 8.62
N ARG A 86 -0.05 -18.18 8.32
CA ARG A 86 0.55 -16.87 8.64
C ARG A 86 -0.02 -15.77 7.76
N LEU A 87 -0.19 -16.03 6.46
CA LEU A 87 -0.85 -15.11 5.54
C LEU A 87 -2.25 -14.76 6.07
N ASP A 88 -3.08 -15.75 6.37
CA ASP A 88 -4.45 -15.56 6.84
C ASP A 88 -4.50 -14.75 8.14
N SER A 89 -3.62 -15.04 9.09
CA SER A 89 -3.54 -14.29 10.34
C SER A 89 -3.21 -12.82 10.10
N GLU A 90 -2.19 -12.50 9.30
CA GLU A 90 -1.78 -11.11 9.07
C GLU A 90 -2.80 -10.34 8.22
N VAL A 91 -3.40 -11.00 7.22
CA VAL A 91 -4.47 -10.40 6.40
C VAL A 91 -5.68 -10.08 7.29
N ASN A 92 -6.12 -11.01 8.15
CA ASN A 92 -7.22 -10.76 9.06
C ASN A 92 -6.92 -9.60 10.02
N ASP A 93 -5.71 -9.51 10.55
CA ASP A 93 -5.31 -8.40 11.43
C ASP A 93 -5.39 -7.05 10.69
N LEU A 94 -4.96 -7.01 9.42
CA LEU A 94 -5.01 -5.82 8.58
C LEU A 94 -6.44 -5.44 8.16
N GLU A 95 -7.28 -6.39 7.76
CA GLU A 95 -8.69 -6.13 7.44
C GLU A 95 -9.49 -5.68 8.68
N ASN A 96 -9.19 -6.24 9.85
CA ASN A 96 -9.77 -5.79 11.13
C ASN A 96 -9.30 -4.38 11.51
N LEU A 97 -8.06 -4.01 11.18
CA LEU A 97 -7.55 -2.66 11.38
C LEU A 97 -8.22 -1.65 10.45
N ALA A 98 -8.38 -2.02 9.18
CA ALA A 98 -8.98 -1.21 8.12
C ALA A 98 -10.48 -0.96 8.34
N SER A 99 -11.20 -1.92 8.94
CA SER A 99 -12.65 -1.82 9.20
C SER A 99 -13.03 -0.98 10.43
N ARG A 100 -12.05 -0.50 11.20
CA ARG A 100 -12.28 0.29 12.42
C ARG A 100 -12.08 1.78 12.17
N ASP A 101 -13.14 2.57 12.38
CA ASP A 101 -13.16 4.03 12.15
C ASP A 101 -12.00 4.81 12.82
N GLN A 102 -11.54 4.35 13.99
CA GLN A 102 -10.50 5.02 14.78
C GLN A 102 -9.08 4.70 14.31
N SER A 103 -8.89 3.66 13.50
CA SER A 103 -7.57 3.14 13.12
C SER A 103 -7.38 2.91 11.63
N SER A 104 -8.43 3.08 10.83
CA SER A 104 -8.40 2.96 9.37
C SER A 104 -7.37 3.89 8.73
N SER A 105 -7.19 5.10 9.29
CA SER A 105 -6.16 6.05 8.86
C SER A 105 -4.72 5.54 9.03
N ASN A 106 -4.49 4.60 9.94
CA ASN A 106 -3.17 4.01 10.22
C ASN A 106 -2.96 2.67 9.49
N ALA A 107 -3.96 2.16 8.77
CA ALA A 107 -3.90 0.84 8.16
C ALA A 107 -2.78 0.74 7.11
N ALA A 108 -2.64 1.75 6.27
CA ALA A 108 -1.56 1.83 5.28
C ALA A 108 -0.16 1.92 5.94
N GLU A 109 -0.02 2.76 6.97
CA GLU A 109 1.25 2.85 7.71
C GLU A 109 1.60 1.50 8.34
N LYS A 110 0.64 0.79 8.94
CA LYS A 110 0.87 -0.54 9.51
C LYS A 110 1.24 -1.57 8.45
N LEU A 111 0.53 -1.59 7.31
CA LEU A 111 0.82 -2.45 6.17
C LEU A 111 2.30 -2.31 5.73
N ILE A 112 2.74 -1.07 5.54
CA ILE A 112 4.07 -0.74 5.02
C ILE A 112 5.17 -0.92 6.07
N THR A 113 5.01 -0.32 7.25
CA THR A 113 6.09 -0.22 8.24
C THR A 113 6.18 -1.44 9.16
N SER A 114 5.04 -1.95 9.61
CA SER A 114 4.97 -3.00 10.62
C SER A 114 4.92 -4.38 9.97
N TYR A 115 4.04 -4.54 8.97
CA TYR A 115 3.91 -5.78 8.23
C TYR A 115 4.88 -5.89 7.05
N ARG A 116 5.62 -4.83 6.70
CA ARG A 116 6.71 -4.85 5.71
C ARG A 116 6.26 -5.25 4.29
N TYR A 117 5.00 -4.99 3.94
CA TYR A 117 4.58 -5.13 2.55
C TYR A 117 5.42 -4.20 1.65
N GLN A 118 5.76 -4.68 0.46
CA GLN A 118 6.54 -3.93 -0.50
C GLN A 118 5.66 -3.47 -1.66
N PRO A 119 5.89 -2.28 -2.23
CA PRO A 119 5.23 -1.87 -3.46
C PRO A 119 5.55 -2.85 -4.58
N LEU A 120 4.55 -3.21 -5.37
CA LEU A 120 4.69 -4.03 -6.57
C LEU A 120 5.40 -3.21 -7.65
N ARG A 121 6.27 -3.85 -8.44
CA ARG A 121 6.97 -3.19 -9.55
C ARG A 121 6.60 -3.82 -10.90
N GLY A 122 6.87 -3.10 -11.97
CA GLY A 122 6.76 -3.60 -13.34
C GLY A 122 8.15 -3.82 -13.94
N ALA A 123 8.37 -4.94 -14.63
CA ALA A 123 9.67 -5.24 -15.25
C ALA A 123 10.10 -4.12 -16.21
N GLY A 124 11.35 -3.66 -16.10
CA GLY A 124 11.87 -2.54 -16.89
C GLY A 124 11.48 -1.16 -16.32
N HIS A 125 10.70 -1.14 -15.24
CA HIS A 125 10.35 0.03 -14.44
C HIS A 125 10.79 -0.21 -12.98
N ASP A 126 11.95 -0.85 -12.83
CA ASP A 126 12.41 -1.41 -11.56
C ASP A 126 12.76 -0.34 -10.51
N ASP A 127 12.75 0.95 -10.83
CA ASP A 127 13.01 2.05 -9.89
C ASP A 127 11.71 2.68 -9.32
N VAL A 128 10.53 2.31 -9.85
CA VAL A 128 9.25 2.95 -9.53
C VAL A 128 8.20 1.88 -9.22
N SER A 129 7.28 2.18 -8.30
CA SER A 129 6.11 1.32 -8.07
C SER A 129 5.22 1.21 -9.31
N VAL A 130 4.37 0.17 -9.37
CA VAL A 130 3.19 0.10 -10.26
C VAL A 130 2.12 1.06 -9.72
N LEU A 131 2.47 2.34 -9.67
CA LEU A 131 1.50 3.39 -9.41
C LEU A 131 0.60 3.48 -10.65
N ILE A 132 -0.68 3.16 -10.48
CA ILE A 132 -1.73 3.43 -11.46
C ILE A 132 -2.01 4.94 -11.33
N PRO A 133 -1.53 5.76 -12.28
CA PRO A 133 -1.61 7.20 -12.16
C PRO A 133 -3.06 7.63 -12.24
N SER A 134 -3.42 8.68 -11.50
CA SER A 134 -4.74 9.28 -11.64
C SER A 134 -4.91 9.89 -13.03
N ASP A 135 -5.99 9.53 -13.72
CA ASP A 135 -6.38 10.09 -15.01
C ASP A 135 -7.71 10.87 -14.95
N GLY A 136 -8.30 10.95 -13.76
CA GLY A 136 -9.58 11.61 -13.51
C GLY A 136 -10.79 10.68 -13.60
N SER A 137 -10.58 9.38 -13.78
CA SER A 137 -11.62 8.36 -13.79
C SER A 137 -11.21 7.06 -13.09
N ASP A 138 -12.20 6.31 -12.60
CA ASP A 138 -11.96 5.01 -11.98
C ASP A 138 -11.49 4.00 -13.04
N ASP A 139 -10.32 3.42 -12.81
CA ASP A 139 -9.65 2.51 -13.72
C ASP A 139 -9.84 1.06 -13.30
N LYS A 140 -10.10 0.18 -14.27
CA LYS A 140 -10.14 -1.26 -14.02
C LYS A 140 -8.73 -1.86 -14.11
N VAL A 141 -8.24 -2.38 -13.00
CA VAL A 141 -6.90 -2.95 -12.88
C VAL A 141 -6.98 -4.47 -12.85
N TYR A 142 -6.14 -5.13 -13.66
CA TYR A 142 -5.95 -6.57 -13.68
C TYR A 142 -4.49 -6.90 -13.40
N ILE A 143 -4.24 -7.85 -12.50
CA ILE A 143 -2.89 -8.30 -12.15
C ILE A 143 -2.84 -9.84 -12.13
N ARG A 144 -1.84 -10.42 -12.78
CA ARG A 144 -1.43 -11.81 -12.58
C ARG A 144 0.07 -11.84 -12.34
N LEU A 145 0.47 -12.40 -11.19
CA LEU A 145 1.86 -12.35 -10.72
C LEU A 145 2.81 -13.26 -11.50
N SER A 146 2.36 -14.45 -11.89
CA SER A 146 3.22 -15.50 -12.45
C SER A 146 2.74 -15.99 -13.82
N ASP A 147 3.69 -16.44 -14.62
CA ASP A 147 3.48 -17.19 -15.85
C ASP A 147 3.11 -18.63 -15.50
N TYR A 148 1.82 -18.89 -15.31
CA TYR A 148 1.36 -20.25 -15.03
C TYR A 148 1.40 -21.13 -16.29
N THR A 149 0.97 -20.58 -17.43
CA THR A 149 1.03 -21.21 -18.76
C THR A 149 1.14 -20.13 -19.84
N SER A 150 1.33 -20.53 -21.11
CA SER A 150 1.25 -19.60 -22.25
C SER A 150 -0.12 -18.92 -22.39
N THR A 151 -1.19 -19.57 -21.92
CA THR A 151 -2.56 -19.01 -21.90
C THR A 151 -2.77 -18.09 -20.70
N TYR A 152 -2.03 -18.31 -19.61
CA TYR A 152 -2.15 -17.55 -18.37
C TYR A 152 -0.82 -16.87 -17.97
N PRO A 153 -0.36 -15.89 -18.78
CA PRO A 153 0.91 -15.21 -18.56
C PRO A 153 0.81 -14.13 -17.47
N ALA A 154 1.93 -13.86 -16.81
CA ALA A 154 2.07 -12.74 -15.89
C ALA A 154 1.84 -11.42 -16.63
N GLN A 155 1.00 -10.55 -16.06
CA GLN A 155 0.75 -9.22 -16.62
C GLN A 155 0.06 -8.30 -15.63
N ILE A 156 0.30 -7.01 -15.79
CA ILE A 156 -0.48 -5.92 -15.25
C ILE A 156 -1.12 -5.19 -16.42
N THR A 157 -2.44 -4.96 -16.35
CA THR A 157 -3.15 -4.12 -17.32
C THR A 157 -4.12 -3.18 -16.62
N VAL A 158 -4.29 -1.99 -17.18
CA VAL A 158 -5.25 -0.97 -16.74
C VAL A 158 -6.20 -0.73 -17.92
N ASN A 159 -7.50 -0.93 -17.72
CA ASN A 159 -8.53 -0.90 -18.77
C ASN A 159 -8.24 -1.82 -19.97
N ASN A 160 -7.55 -2.94 -19.72
CA ASN A 160 -7.03 -3.90 -20.70
C ASN A 160 -5.85 -3.40 -21.56
N ASP A 161 -5.31 -2.22 -21.25
CA ASP A 161 -4.09 -1.67 -21.84
C ASP A 161 -2.89 -1.80 -20.88
N ASN A 162 -1.68 -1.54 -21.38
CA ASN A 162 -0.49 -1.46 -20.53
C ASN A 162 -0.51 -0.15 -19.72
N ILE A 163 -0.19 -0.24 -18.42
CA ILE A 163 -0.15 0.87 -17.46
C ILE A 163 0.78 2.05 -17.85
N TYR A 164 1.79 1.82 -18.70
CA TYR A 164 2.74 2.81 -19.19
C TYR A 164 2.45 3.25 -20.65
N GLY A 165 1.28 2.92 -21.20
CA GLY A 165 0.86 3.28 -22.56
C GLY A 165 0.97 2.13 -23.57
N SER A 166 1.03 2.44 -24.86
CA SER A 166 1.05 1.42 -25.93
C SER A 166 2.36 0.63 -25.95
N GLY A 167 2.30 -0.69 -25.80
CA GLY A 167 3.50 -1.54 -25.82
C GLY A 167 3.26 -2.99 -25.37
N SER A 168 4.35 -3.73 -25.11
CA SER A 168 4.33 -5.09 -24.57
C SER A 168 3.70 -5.14 -23.16
N ARG A 169 3.26 -6.33 -22.72
CA ARG A 169 2.70 -6.53 -21.37
C ARG A 169 3.70 -6.08 -20.30
N VAL A 170 3.20 -5.42 -19.25
CA VAL A 170 4.00 -5.15 -18.05
C VAL A 170 3.99 -6.38 -17.17
N ILE A 171 5.17 -6.94 -16.91
CA ILE A 171 5.30 -8.13 -16.08
C ILE A 171 5.46 -7.68 -14.62
N PRO A 172 4.58 -8.09 -13.69
CA PRO A 172 4.74 -7.78 -12.28
C PRO A 172 6.04 -8.39 -11.73
N VAL A 173 6.78 -7.60 -10.97
CA VAL A 173 8.06 -7.97 -10.37
C VAL A 173 8.13 -7.54 -8.91
N ARG A 174 8.92 -8.29 -8.14
CA ARG A 174 9.27 -8.02 -6.76
C ARG A 174 10.10 -6.73 -6.66
N ASN A 175 9.90 -5.98 -5.60
CA ASN A 175 10.71 -4.80 -5.27
C ASN A 175 12.03 -5.21 -4.61
N LEU A 176 12.85 -5.92 -5.38
CA LEU A 176 14.19 -6.33 -5.01
C LEU A 176 15.07 -6.29 -6.26
N SER A 177 16.08 -5.43 -6.26
CA SER A 177 16.95 -5.18 -7.44
C SER A 177 17.60 -6.44 -8.03
N ASN A 178 17.79 -7.49 -7.23
CA ASN A 178 18.43 -8.74 -7.68
C ASN A 178 17.47 -9.94 -7.71
N LYS A 179 16.18 -9.78 -7.40
CA LYS A 179 15.22 -10.90 -7.29
C LYS A 179 13.84 -10.55 -7.85
N PRO A 180 13.72 -10.03 -9.08
CA PRO A 180 12.49 -9.38 -9.51
C PRO A 180 11.34 -10.36 -9.81
N SER A 181 11.54 -11.67 -9.93
CA SER A 181 10.49 -12.54 -10.48
C SER A 181 9.57 -13.16 -9.41
N PHE A 182 8.29 -13.31 -9.76
CA PHE A 182 7.33 -14.18 -9.07
C PHE A 182 7.23 -15.59 -9.70
N ASN A 183 8.03 -15.92 -10.70
CA ASN A 183 8.07 -17.26 -11.31
C ASN A 183 9.06 -18.17 -10.58
N PHE A 184 8.78 -18.52 -9.32
CA PHE A 184 9.77 -19.11 -8.42
C PHE A 184 10.33 -20.48 -8.88
N SER A 185 9.52 -21.28 -9.55
CA SER A 185 9.94 -22.59 -10.10
C SER A 185 10.93 -22.47 -11.26
N THR A 186 10.88 -21.39 -12.05
CA THR A 186 11.66 -21.24 -13.29
C THR A 186 12.93 -20.40 -13.15
N ILE A 187 13.13 -19.78 -11.98
CA ILE A 187 14.31 -18.98 -11.67
C ILE A 187 15.34 -19.78 -10.85
N ALA A 188 16.59 -19.30 -10.88
CA ALA A 188 17.68 -19.86 -10.09
C ALA A 188 17.37 -19.81 -8.57
N ALA A 189 17.82 -20.84 -7.84
CA ALA A 189 17.44 -21.05 -6.44
C ALA A 189 17.84 -19.89 -5.51
N ASP A 190 18.93 -19.18 -5.81
CA ASP A 190 19.40 -18.02 -5.07
C ASP A 190 18.52 -16.77 -5.25
N LEU A 191 17.76 -16.71 -6.36
CA LEU A 191 16.81 -15.65 -6.69
C LEU A 191 15.41 -15.89 -6.11
N ARG A 192 15.14 -17.11 -5.63
CA ARG A 192 13.87 -17.46 -4.97
C ARG A 192 13.67 -16.67 -3.67
N PRO A 193 12.42 -16.54 -3.19
CA PRO A 193 12.15 -15.99 -1.87
C PRO A 193 12.88 -16.80 -0.80
N LYS A 194 13.48 -16.12 0.18
CA LYS A 194 14.20 -16.76 1.28
C LYS A 194 14.06 -15.97 2.58
N SER A 195 14.35 -16.63 3.68
CA SER A 195 14.48 -16.01 5.01
C SER A 195 15.39 -14.78 4.94
N GLY A 196 14.93 -13.67 5.52
CA GLY A 196 15.64 -12.39 5.55
C GLY A 196 15.43 -11.49 4.33
N ASP A 197 14.77 -11.95 3.26
CA ASP A 197 14.27 -11.02 2.23
C ASP A 197 13.19 -10.11 2.85
N VAL A 198 13.25 -8.81 2.57
CA VAL A 198 12.36 -7.81 3.22
C VAL A 198 10.88 -8.00 2.90
N ASP A 199 10.58 -8.64 1.77
CA ASP A 199 9.24 -8.95 1.28
C ASP A 199 8.74 -10.34 1.69
N VAL A 200 9.49 -11.07 2.52
CA VAL A 200 9.18 -12.45 2.93
C VAL A 200 8.88 -12.52 4.44
N SER A 201 7.72 -13.10 4.77
CA SER A 201 7.47 -13.70 6.08
C SER A 201 7.75 -15.19 6.02
N ASP A 202 8.87 -15.59 6.59
CA ASP A 202 9.29 -16.97 6.80
C ASP A 202 8.82 -17.55 8.15
N SER A 203 8.07 -16.77 8.92
CA SER A 203 7.46 -17.22 10.17
C SER A 203 6.34 -18.24 9.90
N GLY A 204 6.35 -19.32 10.68
CA GLY A 204 5.52 -20.51 10.43
C GLY A 204 6.25 -21.54 9.55
N SER A 205 5.80 -22.78 9.61
CA SER A 205 6.31 -23.85 8.74
C SER A 205 5.20 -24.30 7.82
N SER A 206 5.50 -24.44 6.53
CA SER A 206 4.70 -25.25 5.62
C SER A 206 5.58 -26.33 5.03
N SER A 207 5.06 -27.55 4.97
CA SER A 207 5.66 -28.68 4.27
C SER A 207 5.40 -28.66 2.77
N ASP A 208 4.66 -27.66 2.28
CA ASP A 208 4.36 -27.54 0.86
C ASP A 208 5.49 -26.89 0.04
N ASN A 209 5.45 -27.19 -1.26
CA ASN A 209 6.35 -26.64 -2.26
C ASN A 209 5.80 -25.32 -2.83
N TYR A 210 5.03 -24.56 -2.05
CA TYR A 210 4.46 -23.29 -2.48
C TYR A 210 5.00 -22.12 -1.66
N TRP A 211 4.93 -20.95 -2.29
CA TRP A 211 4.96 -19.66 -1.64
C TRP A 211 3.59 -19.02 -1.81
N TYR A 212 3.15 -18.32 -0.78
CA TYR A 212 1.87 -17.65 -0.75
C TYR A 212 2.08 -16.15 -0.90
N VAL A 213 1.29 -15.48 -1.73
CA VAL A 213 1.43 -14.03 -1.96
C VAL A 213 0.08 -13.36 -1.78
N SER A 214 0.01 -12.36 -0.91
CA SER A 214 -1.15 -11.50 -0.72
C SER A 214 -0.91 -10.13 -1.33
N LEU A 215 -1.97 -9.52 -1.86
CA LEU A 215 -1.95 -8.17 -2.41
C LEU A 215 -2.93 -7.26 -1.66
N PHE A 216 -2.50 -6.01 -1.43
CA PHE A 216 -3.34 -4.91 -1.00
C PHE A 216 -3.21 -3.74 -1.98
N ALA A 217 -4.27 -2.97 -2.17
CA ALA A 217 -4.24 -1.69 -2.88
C ALA A 217 -4.54 -0.53 -1.93
N LEU A 218 -3.99 0.64 -2.21
CA LEU A 218 -4.29 1.87 -1.50
C LEU A 218 -4.03 3.08 -2.40
N ALA A 219 -4.80 4.15 -2.19
CA ALA A 219 -4.64 5.41 -2.88
C ALA A 219 -3.50 6.22 -2.23
N ILE A 220 -2.71 6.91 -3.06
CA ILE A 220 -1.61 7.75 -2.65
C ILE A 220 -1.86 9.19 -3.10
N GLY A 221 -1.63 10.14 -2.19
CA GLY A 221 -1.58 11.56 -2.48
C GLY A 221 -0.39 12.22 -1.78
N GLN A 222 -0.26 13.52 -1.95
CA GLN A 222 0.75 14.35 -1.31
C GLN A 222 0.13 15.63 -0.76
N ASP A 223 0.55 16.01 0.45
CA ASP A 223 0.19 17.31 1.01
C ASP A 223 1.06 18.44 0.41
N SER A 224 0.82 19.67 0.88
CA SER A 224 1.60 20.86 0.49
C SER A 224 3.10 20.79 0.84
N THR A 225 3.51 19.87 1.71
CA THR A 225 4.91 19.62 2.09
C THR A 225 5.55 18.48 1.30
N TYR A 226 4.82 17.90 0.32
CA TYR A 226 5.19 16.69 -0.43
C TYR A 226 5.28 15.43 0.42
N SER A 227 4.71 15.43 1.63
CA SER A 227 4.62 14.23 2.45
C SER A 227 3.54 13.30 1.89
N PRO A 228 3.79 11.98 1.78
CA PRO A 228 2.79 11.05 1.27
C PRO A 228 1.62 10.93 2.23
N ILE A 229 0.41 10.97 1.67
CA ILE A 229 -0.84 10.65 2.34
C ILE A 229 -1.37 9.36 1.72
N TYR A 230 -1.87 8.46 2.56
CA TYR A 230 -2.41 7.19 2.13
C TYR A 230 -3.91 7.12 2.46
N SER A 231 -4.68 6.48 1.58
CA SER A 231 -6.03 6.04 1.93
C SER A 231 -6.01 4.87 2.91
N ASN A 232 -7.19 4.41 3.30
CA ASN A 232 -7.34 3.07 3.88
C ASN A 232 -6.91 1.99 2.87
N ILE A 233 -6.66 0.76 3.35
CA ILE A 233 -6.18 -0.36 2.53
C ILE A 233 -7.34 -1.22 2.01
N LEU A 234 -7.21 -1.76 0.80
CA LEU A 234 -8.12 -2.72 0.19
C LEU A 234 -7.40 -4.06 -0.01
N TYR A 235 -7.88 -5.14 0.60
CA TYR A 235 -7.35 -6.47 0.37
C TYR A 235 -7.81 -7.01 -0.99
N LEU A 236 -6.87 -7.28 -1.90
CA LEU A 236 -7.17 -7.76 -3.26
C LEU A 236 -7.31 -9.27 -3.34
N GLY A 237 -6.82 -10.01 -2.33
CA GLY A 237 -6.82 -11.47 -2.31
C GLY A 237 -5.42 -12.06 -2.16
N SER A 238 -5.31 -13.36 -2.40
CA SER A 238 -4.06 -14.10 -2.32
C SER A 238 -3.96 -15.21 -3.36
N VAL A 239 -2.74 -15.56 -3.72
CA VAL A 239 -2.43 -16.70 -4.60
C VAL A 239 -1.35 -17.56 -3.99
N ARG A 240 -1.25 -18.80 -4.47
CA ARG A 240 -0.08 -19.65 -4.24
C ARG A 240 0.73 -19.79 -5.53
N ILE A 241 2.04 -19.88 -5.40
CA ILE A 241 2.99 -19.96 -6.50
C ILE A 241 3.95 -21.11 -6.21
N SER A 242 4.15 -21.99 -7.20
CA SER A 242 5.06 -23.13 -7.04
C SER A 242 6.48 -22.67 -6.82
N ALA A 243 7.15 -23.21 -5.80
CA ALA A 243 8.57 -22.99 -5.54
C ALA A 243 9.47 -23.84 -6.45
N GLU A 244 8.92 -24.91 -7.04
CA GLU A 244 9.59 -25.89 -7.90
C GLU A 244 8.74 -26.28 -9.11
#